data_AF-A0A914E6T4-F1
#
_entry.id   AF-A0A914E6T4-F1
#
_cell.length_a   1.000
_cell.length_b   1.000
_cell.length_c   1.000
_cell.angle_alpha   90.00
_cell.angle_beta   90.00
_cell.angle_gamma   90.00
#
_symmetry.space_group_name_H-M   'P 1'
#
loop_
_entity.id
_entity.type
_entity.pdbx_description
1 polymer ?
#
loop_
_entity_poly.entity_id
_entity_poly.type
_entity_poly.pdbx_seq_one_letter_code
_entity_poly.pdbx_strand_id
1 'polypeptide(L)'
;MDEPFIENEQQAAINGKKINIDKILNTFIEYINSRIRTQTHPHYLVMMGDDYTHTLPDSFMLNLEKLINYLNKMYSGVINAFFSTPSCYFKAITEIKRFKPGVKHDDFFPYAVKPHAYWAGFFTSKPAIKGLLRKTSALLQV
;
A
#
# COMPACT_ATOMS: atom_id res chain seq x y z
N MET A 1 -9.25 -6.05 1.15
CA MET A 1 -10.36 -5.68 0.23
C MET A 1 -10.91 -7.02 -0.25
N ASP A 2 -11.60 -7.70 0.66
CA ASP A 2 -11.74 -9.16 0.59
C ASP A 2 -13.12 -9.57 0.06
N GLU A 3 -14.01 -8.60 -0.10
CA GLU A 3 -15.28 -8.80 -0.78
C GLU A 3 -15.08 -8.73 -2.30
N PRO A 4 -15.50 -9.76 -3.06
CA PRO A 4 -15.40 -9.73 -4.51
C PRO A 4 -16.32 -8.65 -5.12
N PHE A 5 -15.95 -8.13 -6.29
CA PHE A 5 -16.84 -7.27 -7.07
C PHE A 5 -18.03 -8.08 -7.61
N ILE A 6 -19.23 -7.63 -7.28
CA ILE A 6 -20.50 -8.20 -7.76
C ILE A 6 -21.18 -7.15 -8.62
N GLU A 7 -21.27 -7.43 -9.92
CA GLU A 7 -21.61 -6.44 -10.95
C GLU A 7 -23.00 -6.65 -11.55
N ASN A 8 -23.52 -7.87 -11.50
CA ASN A 8 -24.80 -8.20 -12.12
C ASN A 8 -25.65 -9.14 -11.24
N GLU A 9 -26.93 -9.24 -11.59
CA GLU A 9 -27.91 -10.03 -10.84
C GLU A 9 -27.60 -11.53 -10.85
N GLN A 10 -26.95 -12.05 -11.89
CA GLN A 10 -26.52 -13.45 -11.96
C GLN A 10 -25.43 -13.74 -10.94
N GLN A 11 -24.39 -12.90 -10.87
CA GLN A 11 -23.34 -12.98 -9.86
C GLN A 11 -23.90 -12.75 -8.46
N ALA A 12 -24.85 -11.83 -8.32
CA ALA A 12 -25.54 -11.56 -7.06
C ALA A 12 -26.30 -12.81 -6.57
N ALA A 13 -27.03 -13.48 -7.46
CA ALA A 13 -27.75 -14.71 -7.18
C ALA A 13 -26.81 -15.88 -6.85
N ILE A 14 -25.73 -16.06 -7.62
CA ILE A 14 -24.73 -17.13 -7.39
C ILE A 14 -24.04 -16.94 -6.03
N ASN A 15 -23.70 -15.70 -5.67
CA ASN A 15 -22.97 -15.40 -4.44
C ASN A 15 -23.88 -15.14 -3.23
N GLY A 16 -25.21 -15.14 -3.41
CA GLY A 16 -26.18 -14.80 -2.35
C GLY A 16 -26.01 -13.37 -1.80
N LYS A 17 -25.48 -12.44 -2.61
CA LYS A 17 -25.07 -11.09 -2.20
C LYS A 17 -25.65 -10.04 -3.15
N LYS A 18 -25.78 -8.79 -2.69
CA LYS A 18 -26.23 -7.68 -3.53
C LYS A 18 -25.07 -7.10 -4.35
N ILE A 19 -25.41 -6.43 -5.45
CA ILE A 19 -24.48 -5.59 -6.22
C ILE A 19 -23.82 -4.59 -5.27
N ASN A 20 -22.49 -4.51 -5.31
CA ASN A 20 -21.69 -3.79 -4.31
C ASN A 20 -20.73 -2.75 -4.92
N ILE A 21 -20.81 -2.48 -6.22
CA ILE A 21 -19.90 -1.58 -6.94
C ILE A 21 -19.82 -0.20 -6.27
N ASP A 22 -20.96 0.47 -6.07
CA ASP A 22 -20.99 1.84 -5.52
C ASP A 22 -20.41 1.89 -4.10
N LYS A 23 -20.70 0.89 -3.28
CA LYS A 23 -20.16 0.77 -1.92
C LYS A 23 -18.63 0.67 -1.95
N ILE A 24 -18.09 -0.19 -2.81
CA ILE A 24 -16.64 -0.39 -2.94
C ILE A 24 -15.97 0.91 -3.42
N LEU A 25 -16.53 1.54 -4.46
CA LEU A 25 -15.98 2.77 -5.02
C LEU A 25 -15.99 3.92 -4.03
N ASN A 26 -17.11 4.16 -3.34
CA ASN A 26 -17.22 5.21 -2.34
C ASN A 26 -16.23 4.98 -1.18
N THR A 27 -16.13 3.75 -0.68
CA THR A 27 -15.16 3.39 0.37
C THR A 27 -13.72 3.64 -0.09
N PHE A 28 -13.40 3.27 -1.33
CA PHE A 28 -12.07 3.47 -1.89
C PHE A 28 -11.74 4.97 -2.04
N ILE A 29 -12.69 5.76 -2.53
CA ILE A 29 -12.51 7.21 -2.69
C ILE A 29 -12.39 7.92 -1.35
N GLU A 30 -13.18 7.56 -0.35
CA GLU A 30 -13.04 8.08 1.01
C GLU A 30 -11.65 7.78 1.58
N TYR A 31 -11.16 6.55 1.37
CA TYR A 31 -9.81 6.17 1.74
C TYR A 31 -8.76 7.05 1.05
N ILE A 32 -8.83 7.22 -0.27
CA ILE A 32 -7.89 8.07 -1.02
C ILE A 32 -7.97 9.53 -0.55
N ASN A 33 -9.17 10.08 -0.40
CA ASN A 33 -9.38 11.46 0.02
C ASN A 33 -8.83 11.74 1.42
N SER A 34 -8.88 10.76 2.33
CA SER A 34 -8.28 10.91 3.67
C SER A 34 -6.76 11.00 3.64
N ARG A 35 -6.11 10.39 2.64
CA ARG A 35 -4.64 10.25 2.57
C ARG A 35 -3.98 11.22 1.62
N ILE A 36 -4.64 11.60 0.53
CA ILE A 36 -4.08 12.54 -0.44
C ILE A 36 -3.89 13.94 0.16
N ARG A 37 -4.68 14.29 1.19
CA ARG A 37 -4.55 15.55 1.94
C ARG A 37 -3.21 15.74 2.65
N THR A 38 -2.46 14.65 2.90
CA THR A 38 -1.12 14.73 3.52
C THR A 38 0.00 14.82 2.48
N GLN A 39 -0.34 14.66 1.19
CA GLN A 39 0.61 14.76 0.09
C GLN A 39 0.70 16.20 -0.42
N THR A 40 1.86 16.56 -0.95
CA THR A 40 2.11 17.88 -1.56
C THR A 40 2.13 17.81 -3.09
N HIS A 41 1.71 16.68 -3.66
CA HIS A 41 1.67 16.39 -5.10
C HIS A 41 0.42 15.56 -5.45
N PRO A 42 -0.01 15.52 -6.73
CA PRO A 42 -1.27 14.89 -7.14
C PRO A 42 -1.22 13.37 -7.28
N HIS A 43 -0.05 12.74 -7.16
CA HIS A 43 0.08 11.28 -7.25
C HIS A 43 -0.09 10.62 -5.87
N TYR A 44 -0.76 9.48 -5.83
CA TYR A 44 -0.87 8.68 -4.61
C TYR A 44 -0.59 7.21 -4.93
N LEU A 45 0.39 6.62 -4.24
CA LEU A 45 0.73 5.20 -4.37
C LEU A 45 -0.14 4.38 -3.42
N VAL A 46 -1.00 3.54 -3.98
CA VAL A 46 -1.78 2.56 -3.21
C VAL A 46 -1.00 1.25 -3.14
N MET A 47 -0.59 0.86 -1.95
CA MET A 47 0.06 -0.44 -1.73
C MET A 47 -1.01 -1.53 -1.61
N MET A 48 -1.19 -2.28 -2.68
CA MET A 48 -2.21 -3.31 -2.83
C MET A 48 -1.66 -4.68 -2.41
N GLY A 49 -1.48 -4.89 -1.11
CA GLY A 49 -0.99 -6.15 -0.54
C GLY A 49 -0.81 -6.08 0.99
N ASP A 50 -0.51 -7.23 1.57
CA ASP A 50 -0.22 -7.45 2.99
C ASP A 50 0.63 -8.73 3.17
N ASP A 51 0.95 -9.09 4.41
CA ASP A 51 1.70 -10.30 4.76
C ASP A 51 1.12 -11.55 4.08
N TYR A 52 1.97 -12.25 3.32
CA TYR A 52 1.61 -13.48 2.58
C TYR A 52 0.41 -13.37 1.63
N THR A 53 0.08 -12.17 1.19
CA THR A 53 -0.92 -11.96 0.12
C THR A 53 -0.41 -12.44 -1.25
N HIS A 54 -1.32 -12.61 -2.21
CA HIS A 54 -1.04 -13.00 -3.61
C HIS A 54 -0.51 -14.42 -3.82
N THR A 55 -0.71 -15.32 -2.86
CA THR A 55 -0.45 -16.76 -3.07
C THR A 55 -1.33 -17.36 -4.19
N LEU A 56 -2.55 -16.82 -4.35
CA LEU A 56 -3.44 -17.05 -5.49
C LEU A 56 -3.85 -15.69 -6.10
N PRO A 57 -3.07 -15.17 -7.06
CA PRO A 57 -3.18 -13.77 -7.48
C PRO A 57 -4.39 -13.50 -8.38
N ASP A 58 -4.91 -14.51 -9.09
CA ASP A 58 -5.87 -14.31 -10.18
C ASP A 58 -7.13 -13.56 -9.74
N SER A 59 -7.76 -14.00 -8.65
CA SER A 59 -8.98 -13.37 -8.14
C SER A 59 -8.74 -11.94 -7.63
N PHE A 60 -7.57 -11.70 -7.03
CA PHE A 60 -7.19 -10.38 -6.56
C PHE A 60 -6.97 -9.41 -7.72
N MET A 61 -6.19 -9.83 -8.72
CA MET A 61 -5.84 -9.02 -9.88
C MET A 61 -7.09 -8.70 -10.72
N LEU A 62 -7.98 -9.66 -10.93
CA LEU A 62 -9.25 -9.43 -11.63
C LEU A 62 -10.14 -8.41 -10.91
N ASN A 63 -10.23 -8.46 -9.58
CA ASN A 63 -10.98 -7.47 -8.82
C ASN A 63 -10.32 -6.08 -8.89
N LEU A 64 -8.99 -6.02 -8.91
CA LEU A 64 -8.26 -4.77 -9.04
C LEU A 64 -8.42 -4.13 -10.43
N GLU A 65 -8.41 -4.95 -11.49
CA GLU A 65 -8.74 -4.50 -12.85
C GLU A 65 -10.15 -3.91 -12.93
N LYS A 66 -11.13 -4.58 -12.33
CA LYS A 66 -12.51 -4.06 -12.25
C LYS A 66 -12.56 -2.72 -11.52
N LEU A 67 -11.91 -2.62 -10.35
CA LEU A 67 -11.84 -1.37 -9.58
C LEU A 67 -11.27 -0.23 -10.43
N ILE A 68 -10.13 -0.47 -11.09
CA ILE A 68 -9.47 0.51 -11.97
C ILE A 68 -10.40 0.95 -13.10
N ASN A 69 -11.05 0.00 -13.77
CA ASN A 69 -11.96 0.27 -14.88
C ASN A 69 -13.16 1.13 -14.44
N TYR A 70 -13.80 0.79 -13.32
CA TYR A 70 -14.92 1.59 -12.80
C TYR A 70 -14.50 2.98 -12.33
N LEU A 71 -13.35 3.11 -11.66
CA LEU A 71 -12.82 4.40 -11.23
C LEU A 71 -12.58 5.32 -12.43
N ASN A 72 -11.87 4.82 -13.45
CA ASN A 72 -11.57 5.61 -14.64
C ASN A 72 -12.82 5.97 -15.44
N LYS A 73 -13.83 5.10 -15.46
CA LYS A 73 -15.10 5.36 -16.16
C LYS A 73 -15.96 6.39 -15.44
N MET A 74 -16.13 6.28 -14.12
CA MET A 74 -17.03 7.15 -13.35
C MET A 74 -16.39 8.50 -13.00
N TYR A 75 -15.07 8.54 -12.81
CA TYR A 75 -14.33 9.73 -12.36
C TYR A 75 -13.35 10.23 -13.43
N SER A 76 -13.68 10.01 -14.70
CA SER A 76 -12.89 10.46 -15.84
C SER A 76 -12.58 11.96 -15.74
N GLY A 77 -11.32 12.33 -15.92
CA GLY A 77 -10.84 13.70 -15.81
C GLY A 77 -10.51 14.17 -14.38
N VAL A 78 -10.91 13.43 -13.35
CA VAL A 78 -10.59 13.72 -11.94
C VAL A 78 -9.60 12.70 -11.38
N ILE A 79 -9.83 11.41 -11.67
CA ILE A 79 -9.00 10.30 -11.20
C ILE A 79 -8.47 9.54 -12.42
N ASN A 80 -7.19 9.17 -12.36
CA ASN A 80 -6.58 8.21 -13.28
C ASN A 80 -5.90 7.11 -12.46
N ALA A 81 -6.57 5.97 -12.34
CA ALA A 81 -6.08 4.79 -11.65
C ALA A 81 -5.44 3.82 -12.66
N PHE A 82 -4.29 3.24 -12.31
CA PHE A 82 -3.61 2.25 -13.15
C PHE A 82 -2.63 1.43 -12.31
N PHE A 83 -2.27 0.25 -12.80
CA PHE A 83 -1.20 -0.55 -12.19
C PHE A 83 0.14 0.16 -12.35
N SER A 84 0.91 0.20 -11.26
CA SER A 84 2.19 0.89 -11.24
C SER A 84 3.19 0.13 -10.36
N THR A 85 4.42 0.65 -10.33
CA THR A 85 5.49 0.18 -9.46
C THR A 85 6.00 1.35 -8.61
N PRO A 86 6.65 1.09 -7.46
CA PRO A 86 7.29 2.14 -6.67
C PRO A 86 8.24 3.02 -7.51
N SER A 87 9.00 2.41 -8.42
CA SER A 87 9.91 3.12 -9.32
C SER A 87 9.18 4.08 -10.27
N CYS A 88 8.08 3.64 -10.88
CA CYS A 88 7.26 4.50 -11.74
C CYS A 88 6.63 5.66 -10.96
N TYR A 89 6.17 5.41 -9.73
CA TYR A 89 5.62 6.44 -8.85
C TYR A 89 6.67 7.50 -8.48
N PHE A 90 7.87 7.09 -8.07
CA PHE A 90 8.95 8.04 -7.78
C PHE A 90 9.36 8.84 -9.00
N LYS A 91 9.43 8.21 -10.18
CA LYS A 91 9.68 8.92 -11.44
C LYS A 91 8.62 10.00 -11.71
N ALA A 92 7.33 9.68 -11.55
CA ALA A 92 6.26 10.65 -11.74
C ALA A 92 6.37 11.84 -10.77
N ILE A 93 6.79 11.60 -9.52
CA ILE A 93 7.01 12.65 -8.53
C ILE A 93 8.21 13.54 -8.89
N THR A 94 9.34 12.95 -9.29
CA THR A 94 10.55 13.73 -9.60
C THR A 94 10.41 14.59 -10.86
N GLU A 95 9.50 14.23 -11.76
CA GLU A 95 9.16 15.02 -12.95
C GLU A 95 8.32 16.28 -12.60
N ILE A 96 7.76 16.37 -11.39
CA ILE A 96 7.02 17.55 -10.92
C ILE A 96 8.01 18.68 -10.60
N LYS A 97 8.18 19.62 -11.54
CA LYS A 97 9.11 20.76 -11.43
C LYS A 97 9.03 21.58 -10.13
N ARG A 98 7.85 21.66 -9.52
CA ARG A 98 7.61 22.46 -8.30
C ARG A 98 7.71 21.65 -7.01
N PHE A 99 7.81 20.33 -7.07
CA PHE A 99 7.91 19.50 -5.89
C PHE A 99 9.34 19.54 -5.34
N LYS A 100 9.47 19.94 -4.08
CA LYS A 100 10.73 19.89 -3.33
C LYS A 100 10.47 19.19 -2.00
N PRO A 101 10.95 17.95 -1.81
CA PRO A 101 10.78 17.27 -0.53
C PRO A 101 11.59 17.97 0.56
N GLY A 102 11.11 17.91 1.80
CA GLY A 102 11.90 18.34 2.95
C GLY A 102 13.13 17.44 3.12
N VAL A 103 14.19 18.00 3.71
CA VAL A 103 15.43 17.26 4.01
C VAL A 103 15.38 16.77 5.46
N LYS A 104 15.69 15.50 5.68
CA LYS A 104 15.86 14.86 7.00
C LYS A 104 17.28 14.32 7.08
N HIS A 105 17.96 14.57 8.20
CA HIS A 105 19.37 14.21 8.37
C HIS A 105 19.61 13.03 9.33
N ASP A 106 18.79 12.89 10.37
CA ASP A 106 18.97 11.84 11.39
C ASP A 106 18.12 10.59 11.08
N ASP A 107 18.15 9.60 11.98
CA ASP A 107 17.37 8.37 11.89
C ASP A 107 15.89 8.53 12.31
N PHE A 108 15.21 7.38 12.40
CA PHE A 108 13.82 7.22 12.85
C PHE A 108 13.72 6.36 14.13
N PHE A 109 14.78 6.27 14.94
CA PHE A 109 14.78 5.47 16.18
C PHE A 109 14.52 6.31 17.44
N PRO A 110 13.88 5.73 18.48
CA PRO A 110 13.20 4.42 18.51
C PRO A 110 11.78 4.50 17.93
N TYR A 111 11.34 3.44 17.26
CA TYR A 111 9.96 3.33 16.77
C TYR A 111 8.98 3.03 17.90
N ALA A 112 7.83 3.72 17.92
CA ALA A 112 6.71 3.44 18.81
C ALA A 112 5.41 3.39 18.02
N VAL A 113 4.68 2.29 18.16
CA VAL A 113 3.38 2.10 17.48
C VAL A 113 2.24 2.88 18.16
N LYS A 114 2.33 3.06 19.48
CA LYS A 114 1.39 3.82 20.32
C LYS A 114 2.11 4.35 21.57
N PRO A 115 1.50 5.28 22.34
CA PRO A 115 2.11 5.76 23.58
C PRO A 115 2.53 4.59 24.50
N HIS A 116 3.74 4.69 25.06
CA HIS A 116 4.36 3.67 25.92
C HIS A 116 4.62 2.29 25.27
N ALA A 117 4.51 2.14 23.95
CA ALA A 117 4.78 0.90 23.22
C ALA A 117 6.00 1.03 22.29
N TYR A 118 7.16 1.29 22.89
CA TYR A 118 8.42 1.44 22.16
C TYR A 118 9.02 0.09 21.78
N TRP A 119 9.42 -0.04 20.52
CA TRP A 119 10.09 -1.23 20.00
C TRP A 119 11.60 -1.14 20.26
N ALA A 120 12.00 -0.91 21.51
CA ALA A 120 13.41 -0.88 21.90
C ALA A 120 13.91 -2.23 22.46
N GLY A 121 13.00 -3.13 22.87
CA GLY A 121 13.38 -4.43 23.44
C GLY A 121 14.12 -5.33 22.45
N PHE A 122 13.81 -5.25 21.15
CA PHE A 122 14.48 -6.09 20.14
C PHE A 122 15.97 -5.78 19.97
N PHE A 123 16.44 -4.64 20.48
CA PHE A 123 17.87 -4.29 20.53
C PHE A 123 18.67 -5.30 21.37
N THR A 124 18.09 -5.90 22.41
CA THR A 124 18.76 -6.88 23.28
C THR A 124 18.20 -8.30 23.16
N SER A 125 16.98 -8.50 22.65
CA SER A 125 16.40 -9.83 22.44
C SER A 125 17.33 -10.78 21.67
N LYS A 126 17.42 -12.03 22.13
CA LYS A 126 18.27 -13.11 21.56
C LYS A 126 19.76 -12.71 21.46
N PRO A 127 20.42 -12.35 22.58
CA PRO A 127 21.78 -11.82 22.57
C PRO A 127 22.83 -12.82 22.06
N ALA A 128 22.63 -14.13 22.29
CA ALA A 128 23.54 -15.17 21.79
C ALA A 128 23.63 -15.16 20.24
N ILE A 129 22.49 -15.01 19.54
CA ILE A 129 22.44 -14.95 18.08
C ILE A 129 23.08 -13.64 17.58
N LYS A 130 22.79 -12.51 18.23
CA LYS A 130 23.43 -11.22 17.89
C LYS A 130 24.95 -11.28 18.02
N GLY A 131 25.45 -11.90 19.09
CA GLY A 131 26.89 -12.12 19.30
C GLY A 131 27.52 -13.05 18.25
N LEU A 132 26.82 -14.14 17.89
CA LEU A 132 27.25 -15.05 16.82
C LEU A 132 27.38 -14.29 15.48
N LEU A 133 26.35 -13.52 15.09
CA LEU A 133 26.37 -12.73 13.85
C LEU A 133 27.53 -11.74 13.79
N ARG A 134 27.90 -11.10 14.90
CA ARG A 134 29.06 -10.19 14.93
C ARG A 134 30.37 -10.95 14.67
N LYS A 135 30.56 -12.10 15.31
CA LYS A 135 31.76 -12.94 15.13
C LYS A 135 31.86 -13.48 13.71
N THR A 136 30.78 -14.01 13.16
CA THR A 136 30.77 -14.54 11.79
C THR A 136 30.97 -13.44 10.75
N SER A 137 30.36 -12.26 10.95
CA SER A 137 30.60 -11.10 10.08
C SER A 137 32.06 -10.69 10.04
N ALA A 138 32.77 -10.72 11.18
CA ALA A 138 34.20 -10.38 11.22
C ALA A 138 35.07 -11.42 10.50
N LEU A 139 34.68 -12.70 10.53
CA LEU A 139 35.38 -13.78 9.81
C LEU A 139 35.17 -13.73 8.29
N LEU A 140 34.02 -13.20 7.83
CA LEU A 140 33.67 -13.12 6.41
C LEU A 140 34.11 -11.80 5.75
N GLN A 141 34.62 -10.86 6.53
CA GLN A 141 35.23 -9.64 6.01
C GLN A 141 36.70 -9.96 5.66
N VAL A 142 36.93 -10.18 4.36
CA VAL A 142 38.27 -10.25 3.75
C VAL A 142 38.71 -8.85 3.34
#